data_AF-A0A952PVP3-F1
#
_entry.id   AF-A0A952PVP3-F1
#
_cell.length_a   1.000
_cell.length_b   1.000
_cell.length_c   1.000
_cell.angle_alpha   90.00
_cell.angle_beta   90.00
_cell.angle_gamma   90.00
#
_symmetry.space_group_name_H-M   'P 1'
#
loop_
_entity.id
_entity.type
_entity.pdbx_description
1 polymer ?
#
loop_
_entity_poly.entity_id
_entity_poly.type
_entity_poly.pdbx_seq_one_letter_code
_entity_poly.pdbx_strand_id
1 'polypeptide(L)'
;MPQTPHIEHHFTASDTIRDIIIGMSDGLTVPFALAAGLSGAAASTAVVVTAGLAEIAAGSISMGLGGYLAARNDADHYESERRREQQEVVEMPQAEKREVKEIFLGYGLTDEASAQITEAIAKKPEAWVDFMMRFELALEKPEPSRALRSALTIAVSYAVGGFIPLTPYIIFSSIPTAQIVSVIATLIALVIFGYIKGRFTGTNPVRSALQTMLVGGLAAATAFAIAKLIS
;
A
#
# COMPACT_ATOMS: atom_id res chain seq x y z
N MET A 1 -17.44 29.49 31.16
CA MET A 1 -16.57 28.31 31.03
C MET A 1 -15.67 28.56 29.82
N PRO A 2 -14.35 28.37 29.90
CA PRO A 2 -13.51 28.42 28.71
C PRO A 2 -13.88 27.23 27.82
N GLN A 3 -14.22 27.48 26.55
CA GLN A 3 -14.40 26.41 25.58
C GLN A 3 -13.04 25.84 25.23
N THR A 4 -12.76 24.60 25.62
CA THR A 4 -11.60 23.85 25.12
C THR A 4 -11.78 23.70 23.61
N PRO A 5 -10.80 24.12 22.78
CA PRO A 5 -10.90 23.90 21.35
C PRO A 5 -10.93 22.39 21.09
N HIS A 6 -12.00 21.93 20.43
CA HIS A 6 -12.15 20.55 19.99
C HIS A 6 -11.22 20.33 18.80
N ILE A 7 -9.99 19.90 19.08
CA ILE A 7 -8.99 19.55 18.07
C ILE A 7 -9.06 18.04 17.85
N GLU A 8 -9.76 17.63 16.79
CA GLU A 8 -9.77 16.23 16.38
C GLU A 8 -8.52 15.92 15.56
N HIS A 9 -7.69 15.03 16.08
CA HIS A 9 -6.58 14.45 15.33
C HIS A 9 -7.05 13.18 14.62
N HIS A 10 -7.64 13.34 13.44
CA HIS A 10 -7.94 12.20 12.57
C HIS A 10 -6.67 11.74 11.88
N PHE A 11 -6.06 10.67 12.39
CA PHE A 11 -4.94 10.02 11.73
C PHE A 11 -5.48 9.08 10.64
N THR A 12 -5.66 9.61 9.44
CA THR A 12 -5.66 8.76 8.25
C THR A 12 -4.21 8.33 8.07
N ALA A 13 -3.93 7.03 8.21
CA ALA A 13 -2.64 6.50 7.77
C ALA A 13 -2.51 6.88 6.30
N SER A 14 -1.70 7.89 6.02
CA SER A 14 -1.61 8.48 4.70
C SER A 14 -1.37 7.35 3.71
N ASP A 15 -2.13 7.37 2.64
CA ASP A 15 -1.98 6.54 1.47
C ASP A 15 -0.50 6.36 1.04
N THR A 16 0.32 7.39 1.26
CA THR A 16 1.78 7.37 1.10
C THR A 16 2.49 6.46 2.12
N ILE A 17 2.10 6.44 3.39
CA ILE A 17 2.66 5.51 4.40
C ILE A 17 2.39 4.07 3.99
N ARG A 18 1.18 3.77 3.48
CA ARG A 18 0.85 2.44 2.96
C ARG A 18 1.78 2.05 1.81
N ASP A 19 1.97 2.95 0.85
CA ASP A 19 2.89 2.75 -0.28
C ASP A 19 4.33 2.49 0.17
N ILE A 20 4.83 3.26 1.14
CA ILE A 20 6.18 3.07 1.72
C ILE A 20 6.27 1.69 2.36
N ILE A 21 5.27 1.30 3.15
CA ILE A 21 5.26 0.00 3.82
C ILE A 21 5.31 -1.13 2.80
N ILE A 22 4.51 -1.05 1.72
CA ILE A 22 4.48 -2.05 0.66
C ILE A 22 5.85 -2.14 -0.02
N GLY A 23 6.39 -1.01 -0.49
CA GLY A 23 7.68 -0.98 -1.19
C GLY A 23 8.85 -1.43 -0.32
N MET A 24 8.97 -0.92 0.91
CA MET A 24 10.04 -1.30 1.84
C MET A 24 9.97 -2.77 2.26
N SER A 25 8.77 -3.32 2.50
CA SER A 25 8.63 -4.72 2.94
C SER A 25 9.18 -5.67 1.89
N ASP A 26 8.84 -5.43 0.62
CA ASP A 26 9.23 -6.28 -0.48
C ASP A 26 10.70 -6.04 -0.88
N GLY A 27 11.12 -4.77 -0.93
CA GLY A 27 12.50 -4.37 -1.21
C GLY A 27 13.50 -4.85 -0.17
N LEU A 28 13.12 -5.00 1.11
CA LEU A 28 14.00 -5.63 2.10
C LEU A 28 14.08 -7.15 1.97
N THR A 29 13.06 -7.79 1.39
CA THR A 29 12.89 -9.25 1.46
C THR A 29 13.38 -9.95 0.20
N VAL A 30 12.95 -9.51 -0.99
CA VAL A 30 13.26 -10.19 -2.26
C VAL A 30 14.75 -10.05 -2.65
N PRO A 31 15.34 -8.84 -2.63
CA PRO A 31 16.77 -8.67 -2.94
C PRO A 31 17.66 -9.39 -1.91
N PHE A 32 17.23 -9.43 -0.65
CA PHE A 32 17.92 -10.19 0.40
C PHE A 32 17.89 -11.70 0.15
N ALA A 33 16.73 -12.24 -0.18
CA ALA A 33 16.57 -13.66 -0.47
C ALA A 33 17.37 -14.07 -1.71
N LEU A 34 17.36 -13.24 -2.76
CA LEU A 34 18.18 -13.43 -3.96
C LEU A 34 19.67 -13.46 -3.62
N ALA A 35 20.17 -12.46 -2.88
CA ALA A 35 21.58 -12.37 -2.50
C ALA A 35 22.02 -13.55 -1.63
N ALA A 36 21.18 -13.97 -0.68
CA ALA A 36 21.42 -15.16 0.13
C ALA A 36 21.45 -16.43 -0.73
N GLY A 37 20.48 -16.59 -1.64
CA GLY A 37 20.41 -17.68 -2.60
C GLY A 37 21.68 -17.83 -3.42
N LEU A 38 22.08 -16.76 -4.12
CA LEU A 38 23.27 -16.75 -4.97
C LEU A 38 24.56 -17.03 -4.19
N SER A 39 24.65 -16.54 -2.95
CA SER A 39 25.80 -16.84 -2.07
C SER A 39 25.83 -18.33 -1.66
N GLY A 40 24.66 -18.94 -1.44
CA GLY A 40 24.54 -20.38 -1.17
C GLY A 40 24.92 -21.27 -2.35
N ALA A 41 24.78 -20.76 -3.58
CA ALA A 41 25.23 -21.41 -4.81
C ALA A 41 26.73 -21.22 -5.11
N ALA A 42 27.50 -20.65 -4.17
CA ALA A 42 28.91 -20.30 -4.37
C ALA A 42 29.16 -19.40 -5.60
N ALA A 43 28.19 -18.55 -5.97
CA ALA A 43 28.34 -17.58 -7.06
C ALA A 43 29.37 -16.51 -6.70
N SER A 44 30.02 -15.90 -7.70
CA SER A 44 30.97 -14.81 -7.46
C SER A 44 30.26 -13.55 -6.94
N THR A 45 30.96 -12.71 -6.17
CA THR A 45 30.42 -11.42 -5.69
C THR A 45 29.89 -10.56 -6.84
N ALA A 46 30.55 -10.59 -8.00
CA ALA A 46 30.10 -9.87 -9.19
C ALA A 46 28.74 -10.34 -9.70
N VAL A 47 28.46 -11.65 -9.66
CA VAL A 47 27.14 -12.20 -10.02
C VAL A 47 26.07 -11.77 -9.01
N VAL A 48 26.38 -11.81 -7.71
CA VAL A 48 25.44 -11.35 -6.67
C VAL A 48 25.09 -9.87 -6.85
N VAL A 49 26.09 -9.02 -7.07
CA VAL A 49 25.89 -7.57 -7.23
C VAL A 49 25.12 -7.25 -8.50
N THR A 50 25.50 -7.84 -9.64
CA THR A 50 24.82 -7.56 -10.92
C THR A 50 23.38 -8.07 -10.94
N ALA A 51 23.14 -9.28 -10.42
CA ALA A 51 21.79 -9.83 -10.30
C ALA A 51 20.94 -9.01 -9.31
N GLY A 52 21.49 -8.62 -8.16
CA GLY A 52 20.80 -7.80 -7.17
C GLY A 52 20.45 -6.41 -7.71
N LEU A 53 21.36 -5.73 -8.42
CA LEU A 53 21.03 -4.44 -9.03
C LEU A 53 19.96 -4.55 -10.12
N ALA A 54 20.03 -5.60 -10.95
CA ALA A 54 19.04 -5.86 -11.98
C ALA A 54 17.66 -6.15 -11.37
N GLU A 55 17.62 -6.94 -10.30
CA GLU A 55 16.39 -7.25 -9.58
C GLU A 55 15.81 -6.03 -8.87
N ILE A 56 16.63 -5.21 -8.21
CA ILE A 56 16.16 -3.95 -7.60
C ILE A 56 15.54 -3.03 -8.66
N ALA A 57 16.19 -2.87 -9.81
CA ALA A 57 15.68 -2.02 -10.89
C ALA A 57 14.36 -2.57 -11.46
N ALA A 58 14.31 -3.86 -11.79
CA ALA A 58 13.13 -4.50 -12.34
C ALA A 58 11.96 -4.50 -11.34
N GLY A 59 12.23 -4.83 -10.07
CA GLY A 59 11.26 -4.84 -8.98
C GLY A 59 10.71 -3.45 -8.68
N SER A 60 11.58 -2.42 -8.62
CA SER A 60 11.15 -1.03 -8.41
C SER A 60 10.19 -0.56 -9.50
N ILE A 61 10.51 -0.86 -10.77
CA ILE A 61 9.65 -0.51 -11.92
C ILE A 61 8.34 -1.29 -11.85
N SER A 62 8.40 -2.60 -11.63
CA SER A 62 7.23 -3.47 -11.59
C SER A 62 6.24 -3.05 -10.49
N MET A 63 6.73 -2.84 -9.27
CA MET A 63 5.89 -2.42 -8.15
C MET A 63 5.39 -0.98 -8.30
N GLY A 64 6.21 -0.07 -8.81
CA GLY A 64 5.80 1.31 -9.10
C GLY A 64 4.67 1.35 -10.14
N LEU A 65 4.79 0.57 -11.21
CA LEU A 65 3.71 0.41 -12.20
C LEU A 65 2.47 -0.23 -11.58
N GLY A 66 2.63 -1.22 -10.71
CA GLY A 66 1.52 -1.83 -9.97
C GLY A 66 0.74 -0.80 -9.14
N GLY A 67 1.45 0.06 -8.40
CA GLY A 67 0.84 1.16 -7.65
C GLY A 67 0.16 2.19 -8.53
N TYR A 68 0.79 2.57 -9.64
CA TYR A 68 0.21 3.48 -10.63
C TYR A 68 -1.10 2.95 -11.19
N LEU A 69 -1.10 1.70 -11.66
CA LEU A 69 -2.24 1.08 -12.31
C LEU A 69 -3.38 0.85 -11.32
N ALA A 70 -3.10 0.42 -10.09
CA ALA A 70 -4.11 0.27 -9.05
C ALA A 70 -4.82 1.61 -8.77
N ALA A 71 -4.04 2.66 -8.45
CA ALA A 71 -4.61 3.97 -8.16
C ALA A 71 -5.29 4.63 -9.37
N ARG A 72 -4.84 4.34 -10.61
CA ARG A 72 -5.50 4.80 -11.82
C ARG A 72 -6.82 4.07 -12.07
N ASN A 73 -6.85 2.75 -11.87
CA ASN A 73 -8.06 1.96 -12.00
C ASN A 73 -9.13 2.41 -11.00
N ASP A 74 -8.75 2.70 -9.75
CA ASP A 74 -9.66 3.26 -8.75
C ASP A 74 -10.27 4.59 -9.22
N ALA A 75 -9.45 5.45 -9.85
CA ALA A 75 -9.93 6.72 -10.39
C ALA A 75 -10.83 6.56 -11.62
N ASP A 76 -10.47 5.67 -12.54
CA ASP A 76 -11.27 5.38 -13.73
C ASP A 76 -12.62 4.75 -13.33
N HIS A 77 -12.64 3.88 -12.31
CA HIS A 77 -13.86 3.29 -11.74
C HIS A 77 -14.74 4.35 -11.06
N TYR A 78 -14.15 5.24 -10.25
CA TYR A 78 -14.90 6.35 -9.65
C TYR A 78 -15.57 7.22 -10.71
N GLU A 79 -14.84 7.59 -11.77
CA GLU A 79 -15.38 8.42 -12.85
C GLU A 79 -16.45 7.70 -13.68
N SER A 80 -16.35 6.38 -13.86
CA SER A 80 -17.38 5.61 -14.56
C SER A 80 -18.68 5.58 -13.76
N GLU A 81 -18.61 5.26 -12.46
CA GLU A 81 -19.80 5.23 -11.60
C GLU A 81 -20.39 6.63 -11.43
N ARG A 82 -19.57 7.67 -11.27
CA ARG A 82 -20.08 9.05 -11.16
C ARG A 82 -20.86 9.48 -12.39
N ARG A 83 -20.43 9.09 -13.59
CA ARG A 83 -21.17 9.38 -14.84
C ARG A 83 -22.48 8.63 -14.92
N ARG A 84 -22.49 7.37 -14.45
CA ARG A 84 -23.69 6.55 -14.41
C ARG A 84 -24.72 7.13 -13.43
N GLU A 85 -24.28 7.48 -12.24
CA GLU A 85 -25.10 8.13 -11.21
C GLU A 85 -25.69 9.47 -11.70
N GLN A 86 -24.89 10.26 -12.41
CA GLN A 86 -25.37 11.50 -13.05
C GLN A 86 -26.47 11.25 -14.09
N GLN A 87 -26.44 10.12 -14.79
CA GLN A 87 -27.49 9.73 -15.74
C GLN A 87 -28.74 9.24 -15.01
N GLU A 88 -28.58 8.36 -14.02
CA GLU A 88 -29.68 7.78 -13.25
C GLU A 88 -30.48 8.86 -12.49
N VAL A 89 -29.81 9.86 -11.91
CA VAL A 89 -30.47 11.03 -11.28
C VAL A 89 -31.35 11.83 -12.26
N VAL A 90 -31.02 11.83 -13.56
CA VAL A 90 -31.77 12.55 -14.60
C VAL A 90 -32.86 11.68 -15.23
N GLU A 91 -32.53 10.44 -15.59
CA GLU A 91 -33.39 9.52 -16.34
C GLU A 91 -34.37 8.78 -15.43
N MET A 92 -33.95 8.49 -14.19
CA MET A 92 -34.68 7.67 -13.21
C MET A 92 -34.84 8.34 -11.83
N PRO A 93 -35.22 9.64 -11.73
CA PRO A 93 -35.18 10.39 -10.48
C PRO A 93 -36.04 9.81 -9.36
N GLN A 94 -37.11 9.09 -9.69
CA GLN A 94 -37.98 8.45 -8.69
C GLN A 94 -37.39 7.14 -8.15
N ALA A 95 -36.52 6.47 -8.90
CA ALA A 95 -35.75 5.34 -8.38
C ALA A 95 -34.69 5.85 -7.41
N GLU A 96 -33.85 6.78 -7.84
CA GLU A 96 -32.79 7.38 -7.02
C GLU A 96 -33.30 7.99 -5.71
N LYS A 97 -34.47 8.65 -5.74
CA LYS A 97 -35.08 9.19 -4.51
C LYS A 97 -35.47 8.10 -3.51
N ARG A 98 -35.91 6.93 -3.99
CA ARG A 98 -36.22 5.80 -3.12
C ARG A 98 -34.95 5.26 -2.48
N GLU A 99 -33.85 5.18 -3.22
CA GLU A 99 -32.55 4.71 -2.72
C GLU A 99 -31.99 5.64 -1.64
N VAL A 100 -32.03 6.97 -1.85
CA VAL A 100 -31.68 7.95 -0.80
C VAL A 100 -32.54 7.77 0.45
N LYS A 101 -33.85 7.56 0.28
CA LYS A 101 -34.77 7.36 1.39
C LYS A 101 -34.44 6.08 2.15
N GLU A 102 -34.16 4.99 1.44
CA GLU A 102 -33.77 3.69 2.00
C GLU A 102 -32.47 3.79 2.82
N ILE A 103 -31.48 4.54 2.33
CA ILE A 103 -30.25 4.83 3.08
C ILE A 103 -30.59 5.47 4.44
N PHE A 104 -31.40 6.53 4.47
CA PHE A 104 -31.78 7.19 5.71
C PHE A 104 -32.64 6.34 6.65
N LEU A 105 -33.56 5.53 6.09
CA LEU A 105 -34.30 4.53 6.87
C LEU A 105 -33.35 3.52 7.53
N GLY A 106 -32.28 3.11 6.83
CA GLY A 106 -31.21 2.27 7.38
C GLY A 106 -30.48 2.88 8.59
N TYR A 107 -30.42 4.22 8.66
CA TYR A 107 -29.92 4.96 9.83
C TYR A 107 -30.96 5.14 10.95
N GLY A 108 -32.18 4.63 10.77
CA GLY A 108 -33.25 4.70 11.77
C GLY A 108 -34.06 6.00 11.76
N LEU A 109 -34.02 6.78 10.68
CA LEU A 109 -34.89 7.95 10.52
C LEU A 109 -36.33 7.51 10.25
N THR A 110 -37.31 8.36 10.61
CA THR A 110 -38.72 8.11 10.28
C THR A 110 -38.98 8.31 8.79
N ASP A 111 -40.03 7.69 8.27
CA ASP A 111 -40.41 7.79 6.86
C ASP A 111 -40.61 9.25 6.41
N GLU A 112 -41.24 10.06 7.27
CA GLU A 112 -41.51 11.47 7.01
C GLU A 112 -40.21 12.30 6.98
N ALA A 113 -39.29 12.06 7.91
CA ALA A 113 -38.01 12.76 7.96
C ALA A 113 -37.14 12.41 6.75
N SER A 114 -37.04 11.12 6.41
CA SER A 114 -36.29 10.65 5.24
C SER A 114 -36.87 11.26 3.95
N ALA A 115 -38.20 11.28 3.78
CA ALA A 115 -38.82 11.89 2.62
C ALA A 115 -38.50 13.38 2.47
N GLN A 116 -38.53 14.15 3.56
CA GLN A 116 -38.20 15.57 3.53
C GLN A 116 -36.73 15.82 3.17
N ILE A 117 -35.80 15.03 3.73
CA ILE A 117 -34.36 15.16 3.45
C ILE A 117 -34.06 14.77 2.00
N THR A 118 -34.62 13.66 1.52
CA THR A 118 -34.50 13.23 0.12
C THR A 118 -34.93 14.34 -0.84
N GLU A 119 -36.09 14.96 -0.62
CA GLU A 119 -36.56 16.06 -1.47
C GLU A 119 -35.68 17.32 -1.37
N ALA A 120 -35.04 17.56 -0.23
CA ALA A 120 -34.10 18.66 -0.06
C ALA A 120 -32.78 18.41 -0.80
N ILE A 121 -32.24 17.20 -0.73
CA ILE A 121 -31.01 16.78 -1.43
C ILE A 121 -31.24 16.76 -2.94
N ALA A 122 -32.37 16.20 -3.40
CA ALA A 122 -32.69 16.09 -4.83
C ALA A 122 -32.78 17.44 -5.57
N LYS A 123 -32.97 18.55 -4.86
CA LYS A 123 -32.92 19.91 -5.43
C LYS A 123 -31.52 20.36 -5.83
N LYS A 124 -30.48 19.65 -5.40
CA LYS A 124 -29.06 19.96 -5.67
C LYS A 124 -28.42 18.75 -6.36
N PRO A 125 -28.47 18.65 -7.70
CA PRO A 125 -28.02 17.46 -8.44
C PRO A 125 -26.60 17.00 -8.09
N GLU A 126 -25.62 17.92 -8.02
CA GLU A 126 -24.24 17.55 -7.64
C GLU A 126 -24.15 17.00 -6.22
N ALA A 127 -24.86 17.60 -5.25
CA ALA A 127 -24.84 17.12 -3.87
C ALA A 127 -25.60 15.79 -3.70
N TRP A 128 -26.59 15.54 -4.57
CA TRP A 128 -27.30 14.27 -4.63
C TRP A 128 -26.41 13.16 -5.18
N VAL A 129 -25.74 13.39 -6.31
CA VAL A 129 -24.75 12.45 -6.88
C VAL A 129 -23.63 12.19 -5.87
N ASP A 130 -23.05 13.23 -5.28
CA ASP A 130 -21.97 13.06 -4.29
C ASP A 130 -22.45 12.29 -3.04
N PHE A 131 -23.73 12.41 -2.66
CA PHE A 131 -24.34 11.60 -1.60
C PHE A 131 -24.45 10.14 -2.01
N MET A 132 -24.98 9.84 -3.19
CA MET A 132 -25.13 8.47 -3.69
C MET A 132 -23.77 7.78 -3.85
N MET A 133 -22.81 8.46 -4.48
CA MET A 133 -21.42 7.98 -4.60
C MET A 133 -20.84 7.57 -3.24
N ARG A 134 -21.08 8.34 -2.18
CA ARG A 134 -20.51 8.09 -0.86
C ARG A 134 -21.28 7.07 -0.02
N PHE A 135 -22.61 7.14 -0.02
CA PHE A 135 -23.45 6.40 0.92
C PHE A 135 -24.07 5.14 0.33
N GLU A 136 -24.28 5.12 -0.98
CA GLU A 136 -24.77 3.94 -1.69
C GLU A 136 -23.59 3.11 -2.21
N LEU A 137 -22.70 3.74 -2.99
CA LEU A 137 -21.59 3.04 -3.66
C LEU A 137 -20.32 2.92 -2.79
N ALA A 138 -20.27 3.64 -1.66
CA ALA A 138 -19.10 3.70 -0.78
C ALA A 138 -17.80 4.14 -1.49
N LEU A 139 -17.92 5.00 -2.50
CA LEU A 139 -16.83 5.54 -3.29
C LEU A 139 -16.46 6.95 -2.84
N GLU A 140 -15.18 7.15 -2.53
CA GLU A 140 -14.62 8.47 -2.24
C GLU A 140 -13.86 9.01 -3.44
N LYS A 141 -13.91 10.34 -3.64
CA LYS A 141 -13.25 11.00 -4.76
C LYS A 141 -11.72 10.81 -4.68
N PRO A 142 -11.08 10.18 -5.68
CA PRO A 142 -9.64 10.01 -5.67
C PRO A 142 -8.90 11.33 -5.84
N GLU A 143 -7.74 11.45 -5.19
CA GLU A 143 -6.82 12.56 -5.36
C GLU A 143 -6.18 12.54 -6.78
N PRO A 144 -6.22 13.63 -7.57
CA PRO A 144 -5.77 13.62 -8.98
C PRO A 144 -4.32 13.18 -9.20
N SER A 145 -3.45 13.41 -8.20
CA SER A 145 -2.02 13.08 -8.27
C SER A 145 -1.69 11.75 -7.59
N ARG A 146 -2.69 11.00 -7.10
CA ARG A 146 -2.50 9.78 -6.31
C ARG A 146 -1.73 8.71 -7.08
N ALA A 147 -2.06 8.47 -8.34
CA ALA A 147 -1.44 7.41 -9.13
C ALA A 147 0.06 7.60 -9.30
N LEU A 148 0.50 8.80 -9.70
CA LEU A 148 1.93 9.09 -9.87
C LEU A 148 2.66 9.09 -8.52
N ARG A 149 2.05 9.64 -7.47
CA ARG A 149 2.64 9.65 -6.12
C ARG A 149 2.81 8.23 -5.58
N SER A 150 1.82 7.35 -5.77
CA SER A 150 1.91 5.95 -5.34
C SER A 150 3.02 5.23 -6.08
N ALA A 151 3.06 5.38 -7.41
CA ALA A 151 4.10 4.78 -8.25
C ALA A 151 5.52 5.11 -7.77
N LEU A 152 5.80 6.41 -7.59
CA LEU A 152 7.11 6.89 -7.17
C LEU A 152 7.44 6.48 -5.74
N THR A 153 6.46 6.56 -4.83
CA THR A 153 6.67 6.23 -3.42
C THR A 153 7.00 4.75 -3.24
N ILE A 154 6.26 3.87 -3.90
CA ILE A 154 6.51 2.41 -3.86
C ILE A 154 7.87 2.10 -4.50
N ALA A 155 8.14 2.62 -5.70
CA ALA A 155 9.38 2.33 -6.43
C ALA A 155 10.63 2.77 -5.65
N VAL A 156 10.62 3.99 -5.10
CA VAL A 156 11.75 4.51 -4.31
C VAL A 156 11.90 3.72 -3.01
N SER A 157 10.81 3.40 -2.33
CA SER A 157 10.84 2.61 -1.10
C SER A 157 11.39 1.21 -1.34
N TYR A 158 11.00 0.57 -2.45
CA TYR A 158 11.54 -0.72 -2.86
C TYR A 158 13.04 -0.65 -3.13
N ALA A 159 13.48 0.34 -3.92
CA ALA A 159 14.89 0.54 -4.23
C ALA A 159 15.72 0.72 -2.95
N VAL A 160 15.28 1.62 -2.06
CA VAL A 160 15.95 1.88 -0.77
C VAL A 160 16.02 0.61 0.09
N GLY A 161 14.92 -0.15 0.16
CA GLY A 161 14.89 -1.44 0.86
C GLY A 161 15.91 -2.42 0.28
N GLY A 162 15.98 -2.53 -1.04
CA GLY A 162 16.84 -3.49 -1.74
C GLY A 162 18.33 -3.18 -1.68
N PHE A 163 18.70 -1.90 -1.58
CA PHE A 163 20.09 -1.55 -1.40
C PHE A 163 20.68 -2.02 -0.06
N ILE A 164 19.86 -2.18 0.99
CA ILE A 164 20.33 -2.60 2.32
C ILE A 164 21.00 -3.99 2.28
N PRO A 165 20.35 -5.07 1.79
CA PRO A 165 20.99 -6.38 1.69
C PRO A 165 22.13 -6.42 0.68
N LEU A 166 22.11 -5.56 -0.35
CA LEU A 166 23.09 -5.58 -1.43
C LEU A 166 24.40 -4.83 -1.09
N THR A 167 24.32 -3.76 -0.30
CA THR A 167 25.45 -2.88 0.03
C THR A 167 26.68 -3.65 0.55
N PRO A 168 26.55 -4.67 1.44
CA PRO A 168 27.71 -5.43 1.89
C PRO A 168 28.45 -6.17 0.77
N TYR A 169 27.75 -6.65 -0.26
CA TYR A 169 28.39 -7.29 -1.42
C TYR A 169 29.10 -6.30 -2.34
N ILE A 170 28.75 -5.01 -2.29
CA ILE A 170 29.44 -3.95 -3.02
C ILE A 170 30.74 -3.56 -2.31
N ILE A 171 30.72 -3.56 -0.97
CA ILE A 171 31.85 -3.09 -0.14
C ILE A 171 32.88 -4.20 0.08
N PHE A 172 32.45 -5.43 0.38
CA PHE A 172 33.33 -6.52 0.75
C PHE A 172 33.61 -7.44 -0.44
N SER A 173 34.88 -7.70 -0.72
CA SER A 173 35.29 -8.60 -1.81
C SER A 173 35.09 -10.09 -1.48
N SER A 174 35.06 -10.44 -0.19
CA SER A 174 34.89 -11.81 0.31
C SER A 174 33.41 -12.14 0.48
N ILE A 175 32.91 -13.15 -0.25
CA ILE A 175 31.49 -13.59 -0.21
C ILE A 175 31.06 -13.99 1.21
N PRO A 176 31.80 -14.84 1.96
CA PRO A 176 31.36 -15.22 3.31
C PRO A 176 31.22 -14.02 4.24
N THR A 177 32.14 -13.04 4.13
CA THR A 177 32.09 -11.82 4.93
C THR A 177 30.91 -10.94 4.52
N ALA A 178 30.73 -10.71 3.21
CA ALA A 178 29.61 -9.94 2.67
C ALA A 178 28.26 -10.52 3.07
N GLN A 179 28.12 -11.85 3.00
CA GLN A 179 26.90 -12.56 3.36
C GLN A 179 26.56 -12.41 4.85
N ILE A 180 27.52 -12.60 5.76
CA ILE A 180 27.28 -12.45 7.20
C ILE A 180 26.85 -11.02 7.51
N VAL A 181 27.54 -10.02 6.95
CA VAL A 181 27.20 -8.60 7.18
C VAL A 181 25.83 -8.27 6.59
N SER A 182 25.49 -8.79 5.41
CA SER A 182 24.17 -8.63 4.76
C SER A 182 23.04 -9.23 5.57
N VAL A 183 23.22 -10.45 6.11
CA VAL A 183 22.23 -11.10 6.97
C VAL A 183 21.98 -10.26 8.23
N ILE A 184 23.04 -9.83 8.93
CA ILE A 184 22.89 -9.05 10.16
C ILE A 184 22.24 -7.70 9.87
N ALA A 185 22.72 -6.98 8.86
CA ALA A 185 22.18 -5.67 8.49
C ALA A 185 20.71 -5.74 8.09
N THR A 186 20.33 -6.74 7.28
CA THR A 186 18.95 -6.89 6.82
C THR A 186 18.02 -7.33 7.94
N LEU A 187 18.44 -8.24 8.83
CA LEU A 187 17.62 -8.64 9.98
C LEU A 187 17.35 -7.45 10.92
N ILE A 188 18.37 -6.61 11.17
CA ILE A 188 18.20 -5.38 11.94
C ILE A 188 17.22 -4.43 11.22
N ALA A 189 17.38 -4.25 9.91
CA ALA A 189 16.48 -3.40 9.11
C ALA A 189 15.04 -3.91 9.13
N LEU A 190 14.81 -5.22 8.99
CA LEU A 190 13.49 -5.84 9.06
C LEU A 190 12.83 -5.67 10.43
N VAL A 191 13.60 -5.78 11.53
CA VAL A 191 13.09 -5.55 12.89
C VAL A 191 12.71 -4.08 13.08
N ILE A 192 13.59 -3.14 12.71
CA ILE A 192 13.33 -1.69 12.83
C ILE A 192 12.11 -1.30 11.99
N PHE A 193 12.12 -1.69 10.71
CA PHE A 193 11.02 -1.40 9.79
C PHE A 193 9.71 -2.05 10.25
N GLY A 194 9.73 -3.31 10.67
CA GLY A 194 8.55 -4.00 11.16
C GLY A 194 7.99 -3.37 12.45
N TYR A 195 8.84 -2.85 13.34
CA TYR A 195 8.41 -2.09 14.51
C TYR A 195 7.73 -0.78 14.12
N ILE A 196 8.34 -0.01 13.21
CA ILE A 196 7.79 1.25 12.67
C ILE A 196 6.44 0.99 11.99
N LYS A 197 6.37 -0.02 11.11
CA LYS A 197 5.15 -0.49 10.46
C LYS A 197 4.04 -0.80 11.48
N GLY A 198 4.37 -1.54 12.54
CA GLY A 198 3.39 -1.90 13.57
C GLY A 198 2.82 -0.67 14.28
N ARG A 199 3.68 0.29 14.60
CA ARG A 199 3.28 1.56 15.23
C ARG A 199 2.33 2.38 14.33
N PHE A 200 2.63 2.48 13.04
CA PHE A 200 1.80 3.25 12.10
C PHE A 200 0.49 2.56 11.71
N THR A 201 0.44 1.23 11.77
CA THR A 201 -0.76 0.45 11.44
C THR A 201 -1.67 0.21 12.64
N GLY A 202 -1.32 0.73 13.83
CA GLY A 202 -2.11 0.52 15.05
C GLY A 202 -2.05 -0.92 15.59
N THR A 203 -1.10 -1.74 15.13
CA THR A 203 -0.91 -3.12 15.60
C THR A 203 0.21 -3.19 16.65
N ASN A 204 0.34 -4.31 17.37
CA ASN A 204 1.43 -4.48 18.33
C ASN A 204 2.80 -4.38 17.62
N PRO A 205 3.64 -3.36 17.91
CA PRO A 205 4.88 -3.11 17.17
C PRO A 205 5.88 -4.26 17.25
N VAL A 206 6.00 -4.90 18.42
CA VAL A 206 6.93 -6.01 18.63
C VAL A 206 6.50 -7.23 17.82
N ARG A 207 5.20 -7.53 17.79
CA ARG A 207 4.66 -8.63 16.98
C ARG A 207 4.90 -8.38 15.48
N SER A 208 4.66 -7.15 15.01
CA SER A 208 4.90 -6.76 13.62
C SER A 208 6.39 -6.85 13.24
N ALA A 209 7.29 -6.44 14.13
CA ALA A 209 8.73 -6.60 13.95
C ALA A 209 9.15 -8.07 13.80
N LEU A 210 8.70 -8.92 14.72
CA LEU A 210 8.98 -10.36 14.69
C LEU A 210 8.42 -11.02 13.42
N GLN A 211 7.18 -10.72 13.03
CA GLN A 211 6.57 -11.26 11.81
C GLN A 211 7.37 -10.86 10.56
N THR A 212 7.75 -9.58 10.46
CA THR A 212 8.49 -9.06 9.29
C THR A 212 9.86 -9.71 9.18
N MET A 213 10.57 -9.84 10.30
CA MET A 213 11.85 -10.54 10.38
C MET A 213 11.72 -12.03 10.02
N LEU A 214 10.70 -12.73 10.53
CA LEU A 214 10.48 -14.15 10.27
C LEU A 214 10.15 -14.43 8.81
N VAL A 215 9.28 -13.62 8.19
CA VAL A 215 8.94 -13.76 6.77
C VAL A 215 10.17 -13.51 5.89
N GLY A 216 10.92 -12.43 6.15
CA GLY A 216 12.14 -12.13 5.41
C GLY A 216 13.22 -13.20 5.58
N GLY A 217 13.41 -13.68 6.82
CA GLY A 217 14.34 -14.77 7.12
C GLY A 217 13.94 -16.10 6.46
N LEU A 218 12.64 -16.43 6.44
CA LEU A 218 12.12 -17.62 5.79
C LEU A 218 12.31 -17.56 4.26
N ALA A 219 12.04 -16.41 3.64
CA ALA A 219 12.28 -16.20 2.22
C ALA A 219 13.76 -16.42 1.86
N ALA A 220 14.68 -15.82 2.62
CA ALA A 220 16.11 -15.99 2.41
C ALA A 220 16.60 -17.42 2.66
N ALA A 221 16.12 -18.08 3.72
CA ALA A 221 16.46 -19.47 4.00
C ALA A 221 15.96 -20.40 2.89
N THR A 222 14.77 -20.15 2.35
CA THR A 222 14.18 -20.91 1.24
C THR A 222 15.00 -20.72 -0.04
N ALA A 223 15.33 -19.48 -0.39
CA ALA A 223 16.16 -19.17 -1.56
C ALA A 223 17.56 -19.80 -1.44
N PHE A 224 18.19 -19.70 -0.26
CA PHE A 224 19.47 -20.36 0.03
C PHE A 224 19.39 -21.88 -0.12
N ALA A 225 18.35 -22.51 0.44
CA ALA A 225 18.17 -23.96 0.35
C ALA A 225 17.96 -24.42 -1.10
N ILE A 226 17.10 -23.75 -1.86
CA ILE A 226 16.85 -24.06 -3.28
C ILE A 226 18.15 -23.91 -4.08
N ALA A 227 18.86 -22.80 -3.91
CA ALA A 227 20.11 -22.57 -4.62
C ALA A 227 21.14 -23.66 -4.32
N LYS A 228 21.32 -24.02 -3.04
CA LYS A 228 22.24 -25.08 -2.62
C LYS A 228 21.84 -26.48 -3.14
N LEU A 229 20.55 -26.76 -3.34
CA LEU A 229 20.08 -28.03 -3.89
C LEU A 229 20.33 -28.16 -5.40
N ILE A 230 20.38 -27.04 -6.13
CA ILE A 230 20.57 -27.01 -7.58
C ILE A 230 22.05 -26.88 -7.97
N SER A 231 22.89 -26.38 -7.06
CA SER A 231 24.31 -26.09 -7.30
C SER A 231 25.24 -27.29 -7.15
#